data_AF-A0A3D5SXM5-F1
#
_entry.id   AF-A0A3D5SXM5-F1
#
_cell.length_a   1.000
_cell.length_b   1.000
_cell.length_c   1.000
_cell.angle_alpha   90.00
_cell.angle_beta   90.00
_cell.angle_gamma   90.00
#
_symmetry.space_group_name_H-M   'P 1'
#
loop_
_entity.id
_entity.type
_entity.pdbx_description
1 polymer ?
#
loop_
_entity_poly.entity_id
_entity_poly.type
_entity_poly.pdbx_seq_one_letter_code
_entity_poly.pdbx_strand_id
1 'polypeptide(L)'
;MYEQTLPFYLGRTVTLVEYRDEMGFGLDQEPWRGIPTLAEFLRRWREDREALAIMTPATHAELLGRGVPMQVIGRDARHIIVRKP
;
A
#
# COMPACT_ATOMS: atom_id res chain seq x y z
N MET A 1 -2.89 4.66 6.07
CA MET A 1 -1.62 5.35 6.36
C MET A 1 -1.18 6.02 5.09
N TYR A 2 -0.67 7.25 5.17
CA TYR A 2 -0.01 7.90 4.05
C TYR A 2 1.43 8.21 4.43
N GLU A 3 2.36 7.79 3.57
CA GLU A 3 3.79 8.01 3.76
C GLU A 3 4.20 9.24 2.94
N GLN A 4 4.71 10.26 3.62
CA GLN A 4 5.02 11.58 3.04
C GLN A 4 6.51 11.78 2.68
N THR A 5 7.42 10.91 3.11
CA THR A 5 8.87 11.06 2.96
C THR A 5 9.47 10.10 1.92
N LEU A 6 9.12 8.82 1.97
CA LEU A 6 9.66 7.77 1.13
C LEU A 6 9.37 7.99 -0.37
N PRO A 7 8.16 8.40 -0.81
CA PRO A 7 7.91 8.65 -2.23
C PRO A 7 8.87 9.67 -2.84
N PHE A 8 9.22 10.73 -2.09
CA PHE A 8 10.17 11.75 -2.52
C PHE A 8 11.56 11.16 -2.73
N TYR A 9 12.10 10.45 -1.74
CA TYR A 9 13.44 9.85 -1.84
C TYR A 9 13.54 8.71 -2.86
N LEU A 10 12.44 8.01 -3.12
CA LEU A 10 12.38 6.99 -4.18
C LEU A 10 12.30 7.59 -5.59
N GLY A 11 11.97 8.89 -5.72
CA GLY A 11 11.68 9.51 -7.02
C GLY A 11 10.51 8.83 -7.74
N ARG A 12 9.56 8.26 -7.00
CA ARG A 12 8.41 7.51 -7.54
C ARG A 12 7.15 7.83 -6.77
N THR A 13 6.03 7.93 -7.49
CA THR A 13 4.71 8.05 -6.89
C THR A 13 4.26 6.72 -6.28
N VAL A 14 3.37 6.79 -5.30
CA VAL A 14 2.69 5.64 -4.71
C VAL A 14 1.20 5.66 -5.04
N THR A 15 0.59 4.48 -5.09
CA THR A 15 -0.86 4.34 -5.20
C THR A 15 -1.45 4.26 -3.80
N LEU A 16 -2.39 5.17 -3.48
CA LEU A 16 -3.08 5.17 -2.20
C LEU A 16 -4.07 4.01 -2.13
N VAL A 17 -4.07 3.26 -1.03
CA VAL A 17 -5.02 2.17 -0.77
C VAL A 17 -5.86 2.53 0.45
N GLU A 18 -7.18 2.61 0.27
CA GLU A 18 -8.15 2.87 1.35
C GLU A 18 -7.76 4.08 2.22
N TYR A 19 -7.21 5.12 1.59
CA TYR A 19 -6.81 6.36 2.25
C TYR A 19 -7.42 7.53 1.51
N ARG A 20 -8.08 8.42 2.25
CA ARG A 20 -8.73 9.61 1.70
C ARG A 20 -8.14 10.87 2.31
N ASP A 21 -8.52 11.23 3.54
CA ASP A 21 -7.96 12.36 4.31
C ASP A 21 -7.47 13.54 3.44
N GLU A 22 -6.21 13.98 3.56
CA GLU A 22 -5.64 15.11 2.81
C GLU A 22 -5.64 14.92 1.27
N MET A 23 -5.76 13.68 0.79
CA MET A 23 -5.79 13.33 -0.63
C MET A 23 -7.23 13.19 -1.18
N GLY A 24 -8.25 13.31 -0.33
CA GLY A 24 -9.64 13.02 -0.68
C GLY A 24 -10.14 13.83 -1.87
N PHE A 25 -9.91 15.15 -1.87
CA PHE A 25 -10.32 16.03 -2.97
C PHE A 25 -9.68 15.64 -4.31
N GLY A 26 -8.38 15.31 -4.31
CA GLY A 26 -7.68 14.87 -5.52
C GLY A 26 -8.20 13.52 -6.02
N LEU A 27 -8.50 12.58 -5.12
CA LEU A 27 -9.06 11.28 -5.46
C LEU A 27 -10.50 11.37 -5.97
N ASP A 28 -11.27 12.41 -5.61
CA ASP A 28 -12.61 12.63 -6.17
C ASP A 28 -12.56 13.12 -7.62
N GLN A 29 -11.51 13.87 -7.97
CA GLN A 29 -11.27 14.34 -9.34
C GLN A 29 -10.68 13.22 -10.21
N GLU A 30 -9.74 12.43 -9.68
CA GLU A 30 -9.03 11.36 -10.39
C GLU A 30 -9.11 10.00 -9.65
N PRO A 31 -10.29 9.38 -9.54
CA PRO A 31 -10.50 8.17 -8.72
C PRO A 31 -9.69 6.95 -9.19
N TRP A 32 -9.30 6.89 -10.46
CA TRP A 32 -8.49 5.81 -11.02
C TRP A 32 -7.03 5.81 -10.51
N ARG A 33 -6.57 6.90 -9.87
CA ARG A 33 -5.23 6.98 -9.28
C ARG A 33 -5.12 6.35 -7.89
N GLY A 34 -6.24 6.00 -7.26
CA GLY A 34 -6.28 5.31 -5.98
C GLY A 34 -6.86 3.89 -6.09
N ILE A 35 -6.72 3.15 -5.01
CA ILE A 35 -7.44 1.90 -4.77
C ILE A 35 -8.38 2.15 -3.59
N PRO A 36 -9.71 2.18 -3.81
CA PRO A 36 -10.64 2.70 -2.81
C PRO A 36 -10.84 1.78 -1.60
N THR A 37 -10.54 0.49 -1.71
CA THR A 37 -10.78 -0.49 -0.64
C THR A 37 -9.63 -1.47 -0.52
N LEU A 38 -9.43 -2.01 0.68
CA LEU A 38 -8.45 -3.06 0.91
C LEU A 38 -8.77 -4.34 0.12
N ALA A 39 -10.06 -4.65 -0.10
CA ALA A 39 -10.48 -5.81 -0.89
C ALA A 39 -10.01 -5.72 -2.35
N GLU A 40 -10.15 -4.54 -2.98
CA GLU A 40 -9.67 -4.29 -4.34
C GLU A 40 -8.14 -4.36 -4.42
N PHE A 41 -7.43 -3.84 -3.41
CA PHE A 41 -5.98 -3.99 -3.32
C PHE A 41 -5.57 -5.47 -3.29
N LEU A 42 -6.23 -6.30 -2.48
CA LEU A 42 -5.90 -7.73 -2.40
C LEU A 42 -6.20 -8.49 -3.69
N ARG A 43 -7.22 -8.06 -4.44
CA ARG A 43 -7.50 -8.60 -5.77
C ARG A 43 -6.33 -8.28 -6.72
N ARG A 44 -5.93 -7.01 -6.82
CA ARG A 44 -4.79 -6.58 -7.65
C ARG A 44 -3.47 -7.24 -7.21
N TRP A 45 -3.20 -7.30 -5.90
CA TRP A 45 -2.02 -7.97 -5.35
C TRP A 45 -1.89 -9.42 -5.82
N ARG A 46 -3.00 -10.16 -5.89
CA ARG A 46 -2.99 -11.54 -6.40
C ARG A 46 -2.78 -11.64 -7.90
N GLU A 47 -3.25 -10.66 -8.67
CA GLU A 47 -3.14 -10.63 -10.13
C GLU A 47 -1.78 -10.11 -10.62
N ASP A 48 -1.22 -9.09 -9.97
CA ASP A 48 0.00 -8.41 -10.39
C ASP A 48 1.22 -9.33 -10.31
N ARG A 49 2.05 -9.39 -11.36
CA ARG A 49 3.24 -10.26 -11.36
C ARG A 49 4.33 -9.76 -10.40
N GLU A 50 4.52 -8.45 -10.35
CA GLU A 50 5.52 -7.79 -9.51
C GLU A 50 4.85 -6.64 -8.79
N ALA A 51 4.79 -6.70 -7.45
CA ALA A 51 4.14 -5.68 -6.64
C ALA A 51 4.92 -5.44 -5.35
N LEU A 52 4.93 -4.17 -4.94
CA LEU A 52 5.51 -3.67 -3.69
C LEU A 52 4.43 -2.93 -2.92
N ALA A 53 4.43 -3.07 -1.60
CA ALA A 53 3.55 -2.32 -0.72
C ALA A 53 4.32 -1.85 0.53
N ILE A 54 3.99 -0.64 0.97
CA ILE A 54 4.41 -0.09 2.26
C ILE A 54 3.17 0.06 3.14
N MET A 55 3.26 -0.41 4.38
CA MET A 55 2.15 -0.40 5.33
C MET A 55 2.65 -0.30 6.76
N THR A 56 1.75 -0.11 7.71
CA THR A 56 2.09 -0.14 9.14
C THR A 56 2.34 -1.59 9.61
N PRO A 57 3.09 -1.81 10.71
CA PRO A 57 3.22 -3.13 11.33
C PRO A 57 1.87 -3.77 11.67
N ALA A 58 0.87 -2.98 12.08
CA ALA A 58 -0.46 -3.47 12.39
C ALA A 58 -1.19 -3.99 11.15
N THR A 59 -1.17 -3.23 10.05
CA THR A 59 -1.75 -3.66 8.76
C THR A 59 -1.08 -4.92 8.24
N HIS A 60 0.25 -5.01 8.33
CA HIS A 60 0.97 -6.22 7.92
C HIS A 60 0.55 -7.44 8.76
N ALA A 61 0.44 -7.29 10.08
CA ALA A 61 0.01 -8.37 10.97
C ALA A 61 -1.42 -8.85 10.63
N GLU A 62 -2.34 -7.92 10.33
CA GLU A 62 -3.69 -8.25 9.88
C GLU A 62 -3.68 -9.05 8.58
N LEU A 63 -2.96 -8.57 7.56
CA LEU A 63 -2.90 -9.23 6.26
C LEU A 63 -2.20 -10.58 6.30
N LEU A 64 -1.18 -10.72 7.14
CA LEU A 64 -0.53 -12.00 7.40
C LEU A 64 -1.50 -13.00 8.05
N GLY A 65 -2.29 -12.55 9.04
CA GLY A 65 -3.34 -13.35 9.67
C GLY A 65 -4.44 -13.79 8.69
N ARG A 66 -4.64 -13.04 7.60
CA ARG A 66 -5.54 -13.37 6.49
C ARG A 66 -4.89 -14.26 5.41
N GLY A 67 -3.66 -14.71 5.63
CA GLY A 67 -2.95 -15.60 4.70
C GLY A 67 -2.51 -14.92 3.40
N VAL A 68 -2.36 -13.59 3.37
CA VAL A 68 -1.91 -12.89 2.18
C VAL A 68 -0.41 -13.14 1.96
N PRO A 69 0.01 -13.70 0.81
CA PRO A 69 1.42 -13.98 0.56
C PRO A 69 2.20 -12.68 0.40
N MET A 70 3.17 -12.47 1.30
CA MET A 70 4.01 -11.27 1.36
C MET A 70 5.41 -11.64 1.81
N GLN A 71 6.42 -11.09 1.14
CA GLN A 71 7.81 -11.22 1.57
C GLN A 71 8.31 -9.86 2.05
N VAL A 72 8.65 -9.75 3.34
CA VAL A 72 9.24 -8.54 3.91
C VAL A 72 10.63 -8.30 3.32
N ILE A 73 10.86 -7.09 2.81
CA ILE A 73 12.16 -6.65 2.26
C ILE A 73 12.74 -5.44 2.97
N GLY A 74 11.95 -4.78 3.83
CA GLY A 74 12.39 -3.65 4.64
C GLY A 74 11.47 -3.47 5.84
N ARG A 75 12.04 -3.04 6.96
CA ARG A 75 11.29 -2.77 8.19
C ARG A 75 11.96 -1.67 8.99
N ASP A 76 11.15 -0.77 9.52
CA ASP A 76 11.54 0.18 10.55
C ASP A 76 10.51 0.16 11.70
N ALA A 77 10.57 1.14 12.60
CA ALA A 77 9.67 1.23 13.75
C ALA A 77 8.19 1.47 13.37
N ARG A 78 7.93 2.08 12.21
CA ARG A 78 6.60 2.53 11.75
C ARG A 78 6.13 1.87 10.46
N HIS A 79 7.02 1.30 9.66
CA HIS A 79 6.71 0.80 8.34
C HIS A 79 7.27 -0.61 8.10
N ILE A 80 6.52 -1.37 7.32
CA ILE A 80 6.95 -2.63 6.72
C ILE A 80 6.80 -2.48 5.21
N ILE A 81 7.87 -2.83 4.50
CA ILE A 81 7.90 -2.89 3.04
C ILE A 81 7.90 -4.36 2.65
N VAL A 82 6.93 -4.75 1.83
CA VAL A 82 6.77 -6.11 1.34
C VAL A 82 6.83 -6.14 -0.18
N ARG A 83 7.37 -7.22 -0.72
CA ARG A 83 7.19 -7.62 -2.12
C ARG A 83 6.24 -8.80 -2.20
N LYS A 84 5.53 -8.92 -3.31
CA LYS A 84 4.84 -10.16 -3.66
C LYS A 84 5.89 -11.26 -3.87
N PRO A 85 5.70 -12.47 -3.30
CA PRO A 85 6.61 -13.59 -3.49
C PRO A 85 6.76 -14.02 -4.94
#